data_AF-A0A7X9QDS0-F1
#
_entry.id   AF-A0A7X9QDS0-F1
#
_cell.length_a   1.000
_cell.length_b   1.000
_cell.length_c   1.000
_cell.angle_alpha   90.00
_cell.angle_beta   90.00
_cell.angle_gamma   90.00
#
_symmetry.space_group_name_H-M   'P 1'
#
loop_
_entity.id
_entity.type
_entity.pdbx_description
1 polymer ?
#
loop_
_entity_poly.entity_id
_entity_poly.type
_entity_poly.pdbx_seq_one_letter_code
_entity_poly.pdbx_strand_id
1 'polypeptide(L)'
;GADLLAARTATRVWQTRRFQQQGGFALDDWEPLRDAVRDALATGPLTRAELAARLAAIPSLAHLAGAASGAGSDSLYKPLHWWGDICFGPVRDGQATFRLLEGDPRWPGLPDVDQAGRRAVTAYLAAYGPATSANLSYWLTEGLSVPRRRVQGWLVDLGEAVTAVSVDGVDAYVLTADLDRLSIAEPSEAIRLLPGFDPWIMGPGTADARLIAPERRAVATRGANLVTRGGFVTGTWRIRRHDVVVSWFGEAGPAPASELDDEVRRLAGMLSRDLELTIEVG
;
A
#
# COMPACT_ATOMS: atom_id res chain seq x y z
N GLY A 1 -10.56 -0.99 -3.27
CA GLY A 1 -10.25 0.40 -3.65
C GLY A 1 -11.06 1.39 -2.84
N ALA A 2 -12.36 1.52 -3.15
CA ALA A 2 -13.27 2.45 -2.46
C ALA A 2 -13.30 2.29 -0.94
N ASP A 3 -13.23 1.06 -0.41
CA ASP A 3 -13.22 0.80 1.04
C ASP A 3 -12.03 1.45 1.75
N LEU A 4 -10.82 1.36 1.19
CA LEU A 4 -9.63 1.96 1.79
C LEU A 4 -9.67 3.49 1.69
N LEU A 5 -10.25 4.04 0.61
CA LEU A 5 -10.47 5.48 0.47
C LEU A 5 -11.48 5.97 1.52
N ALA A 6 -12.61 5.27 1.68
CA ALA A 6 -13.60 5.56 2.71
C ALA A 6 -12.99 5.47 4.12
N ALA A 7 -12.26 4.40 4.44
CA ALA A 7 -11.56 4.27 5.71
C ALA A 7 -10.56 5.43 5.95
N ARG A 8 -9.84 5.86 4.90
CA ARG A 8 -8.91 7.01 4.96
C ARG A 8 -9.62 8.33 5.27
N THR A 9 -10.89 8.49 4.89
CA THR A 9 -11.68 9.69 5.26
C THR A 9 -11.94 9.80 6.76
N ALA A 10 -11.93 8.68 7.50
CA ALA A 10 -12.18 8.67 8.95
C ALA A 10 -11.13 9.49 9.74
N THR A 11 -9.96 9.70 9.14
CA THR A 11 -8.81 10.37 9.76
C THR A 11 -8.96 11.88 9.85
N ARG A 12 -9.70 12.49 8.92
CA ARG A 12 -9.80 13.94 8.76
C ARG A 12 -8.44 14.64 8.77
N VAL A 13 -7.37 13.97 8.32
CA VAL A 13 -5.98 14.47 8.43
C VAL A 13 -5.78 15.82 7.75
N TRP A 14 -6.56 16.08 6.68
CA TRP A 14 -6.58 17.35 5.96
C TRP A 14 -7.03 18.55 6.81
N GLN A 15 -7.67 18.30 7.96
CA GLN A 15 -8.09 19.35 8.89
C GLN A 15 -7.01 19.73 9.89
N THR A 16 -5.94 18.93 10.00
CA THR A 16 -4.84 19.27 10.89
C THR A 16 -4.10 20.50 10.38
N ARG A 17 -3.67 21.38 11.30
CA ARG A 17 -2.89 22.57 10.96
C ARG A 17 -1.62 22.24 10.17
N ARG A 18 -0.93 21.16 10.54
CA ARG A 18 0.27 20.68 9.86
C ARG A 18 -0.02 20.36 8.39
N PHE A 19 -1.11 19.65 8.11
CA PHE A 19 -1.44 19.25 6.74
C PHE A 19 -1.88 20.45 5.88
N GLN A 20 -2.67 21.36 6.45
CA GLN A 20 -3.03 22.64 5.81
C GLN A 20 -1.80 23.48 5.46
N GLN A 21 -0.85 23.62 6.39
CA GLN A 21 0.42 24.33 6.15
C GLN A 21 1.27 23.66 5.06
N GLN A 22 1.37 22.33 5.09
CA GLN A 22 2.10 21.58 4.08
C GLN A 22 1.46 21.73 2.69
N GLY A 23 0.14 21.72 2.61
CA GLY A 23 -0.62 21.82 1.37
C GLY A 23 -0.93 23.24 0.90
N GLY A 24 -0.62 24.28 1.70
CA GLY A 24 -0.86 25.67 1.33
C GLY A 24 -2.34 26.02 1.11
N PHE A 25 -3.25 25.43 1.88
CA PHE A 25 -4.70 25.67 1.79
C PHE A 25 -5.33 25.88 3.17
N ALA A 26 -6.51 26.49 3.20
CA ALA A 26 -7.42 26.58 4.35
C ALA A 26 -8.63 25.65 4.17
N LEU A 27 -9.36 25.36 5.26
CA LEU A 27 -10.54 24.49 5.19
C LEU A 27 -11.64 25.03 4.28
N ASP A 28 -11.82 26.35 4.25
CA ASP A 28 -12.86 27.00 3.46
C ASP A 28 -12.53 27.01 1.95
N ASP A 29 -11.29 26.66 1.58
CA ASP A 29 -10.90 26.50 0.17
C ASP A 29 -11.55 25.26 -0.47
N TRP A 30 -11.98 24.25 0.31
CA TRP A 30 -12.30 22.94 -0.22
C TRP A 30 -13.49 22.90 -1.17
N GLU A 31 -14.61 23.55 -0.82
CA GLU A 31 -15.80 23.52 -1.67
C GLU A 31 -15.55 24.28 -2.99
N PRO A 32 -15.09 25.55 -2.97
CA PRO A 32 -14.69 26.25 -4.19
C PRO A 32 -13.63 25.53 -5.03
N LEU A 33 -12.61 24.93 -4.39
CA LEU A 33 -11.58 24.16 -5.08
C LEU A 33 -12.15 22.92 -5.76
N ARG A 34 -13.01 22.15 -5.07
CA ARG A 34 -13.59 20.92 -5.62
C ARG A 34 -14.45 21.24 -6.84
N ASP A 35 -15.24 22.30 -6.79
CA ASP A 35 -16.07 22.72 -7.93
C ASP A 35 -15.20 23.15 -9.12
N ALA A 36 -14.17 23.96 -8.88
CA ALA A 36 -13.23 24.37 -9.94
C ALA A 36 -12.46 23.18 -10.56
N VAL A 37 -12.07 22.19 -9.74
CA VAL A 37 -11.41 20.98 -10.24
C VAL A 37 -12.38 20.11 -11.04
N ARG A 38 -13.64 19.97 -10.59
CA ARG A 38 -14.67 19.22 -11.34
C ARG A 38 -14.94 19.84 -12.71
N ASP A 39 -15.13 21.16 -12.76
CA ASP A 39 -15.34 21.89 -14.00
C ASP A 39 -14.13 21.75 -14.95
N ALA A 40 -12.91 21.94 -14.43
CA ALA A 40 -11.70 21.83 -15.23
C ALA A 40 -11.51 20.43 -15.85
N LEU A 41 -11.87 19.37 -15.11
CA LEU A 41 -11.72 17.98 -15.56
C LEU A 41 -12.92 17.45 -16.34
N ALA A 42 -14.03 18.20 -16.47
CA ALA A 42 -15.24 17.76 -17.15
C ALA A 42 -15.01 17.45 -18.64
N THR A 43 -14.04 18.13 -19.26
CA THR A 43 -13.70 17.97 -20.69
C THR A 43 -12.57 16.97 -20.95
N GLY A 44 -11.95 16.45 -19.88
CA GLY A 44 -10.93 15.40 -19.98
C GLY A 44 -9.78 15.54 -18.98
N PRO A 45 -8.80 14.61 -19.04
CA PRO A 45 -7.72 14.57 -18.07
C PRO A 45 -6.74 15.73 -18.18
N LEU A 46 -6.36 16.32 -17.03
CA LEU A 46 -5.41 17.42 -16.94
C LEU A 46 -4.18 17.06 -16.09
N THR A 47 -3.04 17.65 -16.44
CA THR A 47 -1.81 17.59 -15.64
C THR A 47 -1.91 18.52 -14.42
N ARG A 48 -0.97 18.37 -13.46
CA ARG A 48 -0.79 19.33 -12.36
C ARG A 48 -0.60 20.77 -12.86
N ALA A 49 0.25 20.95 -13.87
CA ALA A 49 0.55 22.27 -14.42
C ALA A 49 -0.68 22.95 -15.02
N GLU A 50 -1.51 22.20 -15.74
CA GLU A 50 -2.76 22.73 -16.30
C GLU A 50 -3.79 23.06 -15.22
N LEU A 51 -3.97 22.18 -14.22
CA LEU A 51 -4.84 22.48 -13.09
C LEU A 51 -4.37 23.70 -12.31
N ALA A 52 -3.06 23.83 -12.06
CA ALA A 52 -2.48 25.02 -11.43
C ALA A 52 -2.77 26.29 -12.23
N ALA A 53 -2.62 26.25 -13.57
CA ALA A 53 -2.94 27.37 -14.44
C ALA A 53 -4.45 27.74 -14.42
N ARG A 54 -5.34 26.74 -14.36
CA ARG A 54 -6.78 26.96 -14.21
C ARG A 54 -7.12 27.65 -12.89
N LEU A 55 -6.55 27.19 -11.78
CA LEU A 55 -6.77 27.79 -10.46
C LEU A 55 -6.19 29.21 -10.37
N ALA A 56 -5.02 29.45 -10.98
CA ALA A 56 -4.41 30.78 -11.05
C ALA A 56 -5.30 31.82 -11.76
N ALA A 57 -6.14 31.38 -12.70
CA ALA A 57 -7.07 32.25 -13.43
C ALA A 57 -8.35 32.59 -12.63
N ILE A 58 -8.57 31.95 -11.48
CA ILE A 58 -9.74 32.20 -10.62
C ILE A 58 -9.28 33.05 -9.43
N PRO A 59 -9.67 34.33 -9.32
CA PRO A 59 -9.12 35.24 -8.30
C PRO A 59 -9.22 34.73 -6.86
N SER A 60 -10.31 34.05 -6.51
CA SER A 60 -10.51 33.48 -5.16
C SER A 60 -9.71 32.20 -4.89
N LEU A 61 -9.11 31.57 -5.91
CA LEU A 61 -8.34 30.33 -5.81
C LEU A 61 -6.90 30.49 -6.28
N ALA A 62 -6.50 31.68 -6.73
CA ALA A 62 -5.18 31.91 -7.30
C ALA A 62 -4.05 31.59 -6.33
N HIS A 63 -4.29 31.74 -5.02
CA HIS A 63 -3.33 31.37 -3.97
C HIS A 63 -3.02 29.86 -3.93
N LEU A 64 -3.92 29.01 -4.44
CA LEU A 64 -3.76 27.55 -4.47
C LEU A 64 -2.94 27.05 -5.66
N ALA A 65 -2.66 27.90 -6.66
CA ALA A 65 -1.92 27.49 -7.86
C ALA A 65 -0.53 26.93 -7.54
N GLY A 66 0.16 27.50 -6.54
CA GLY A 66 1.43 26.99 -6.05
C GLY A 66 1.31 25.56 -5.49
N ALA A 67 0.29 25.29 -4.70
CA ALA A 67 0.01 23.97 -4.15
C ALA A 67 -0.41 22.96 -5.24
N ALA A 68 -1.20 23.40 -6.21
CA ALA A 68 -1.66 22.59 -7.35
C ALA A 68 -0.51 22.19 -8.32
N SER A 69 0.66 22.82 -8.24
CA SER A 69 1.84 22.34 -8.97
C SER A 69 2.37 20.98 -8.45
N GLY A 70 1.86 20.49 -7.30
CA GLY A 70 2.35 19.30 -6.60
C GLY A 70 3.23 19.63 -5.38
N ALA A 71 3.42 20.92 -5.10
CA ALA A 71 4.11 21.38 -3.90
C ALA A 71 3.50 20.76 -2.62
N GLY A 72 4.33 20.59 -1.60
CA GLY A 72 3.87 19.97 -0.35
C GLY A 72 3.60 18.47 -0.45
N SER A 73 4.23 17.76 -1.40
CA SER A 73 4.00 16.32 -1.63
C SER A 73 2.52 16.02 -1.95
N ASP A 74 1.95 16.77 -2.90
CA ASP A 74 0.58 16.60 -3.36
C ASP A 74 -0.50 16.70 -2.25
N SER A 75 -0.22 17.42 -1.15
CA SER A 75 -1.17 17.53 -0.04
C SER A 75 -2.49 18.18 -0.44
N LEU A 76 -2.52 19.05 -1.46
CA LEU A 76 -3.76 19.58 -2.03
C LEU A 76 -4.60 18.48 -2.72
N TYR A 77 -3.94 17.58 -3.45
CA TYR A 77 -4.60 16.55 -4.25
C TYR A 77 -4.99 15.30 -3.47
N LYS A 78 -4.24 14.93 -2.43
CA LYS A 78 -4.47 13.72 -1.64
C LYS A 78 -5.93 13.61 -1.11
N PRO A 79 -6.52 14.66 -0.51
CA PRO A 79 -7.92 14.63 -0.09
C PRO A 79 -8.91 14.42 -1.25
N LEU A 80 -8.67 15.03 -2.42
CA LEU A 80 -9.51 14.83 -3.61
C LEU A 80 -9.52 13.36 -4.09
N HIS A 81 -8.39 12.65 -3.94
CA HIS A 81 -8.33 11.21 -4.19
C HIS A 81 -9.09 10.41 -3.12
N TRP A 82 -8.93 10.78 -1.84
CA TRP A 82 -9.61 10.08 -0.72
C TRP A 82 -11.12 10.27 -0.75
N TRP A 83 -11.60 11.43 -1.20
CA TRP A 83 -13.03 11.72 -1.37
C TRP A 83 -13.63 11.15 -2.64
N GLY A 84 -12.80 10.55 -3.50
CA GLY A 84 -13.26 9.98 -4.76
C GLY A 84 -13.66 11.05 -5.79
N ASP A 85 -13.12 12.27 -5.70
CA ASP A 85 -13.32 13.30 -6.72
C ASP A 85 -12.50 12.95 -7.98
N ILE A 86 -11.24 12.57 -7.77
CA ILE A 86 -10.27 12.34 -8.85
C ILE A 86 -9.52 11.01 -8.71
N CYS A 87 -9.04 10.49 -9.84
CA CYS A 87 -8.02 9.45 -9.91
C CYS A 87 -6.99 9.78 -11.00
N PHE A 88 -5.94 8.97 -11.11
CA PHE A 88 -4.97 9.12 -12.20
C PHE A 88 -5.62 8.81 -13.55
N GLY A 89 -5.43 9.72 -14.50
CA GLY A 89 -5.75 9.52 -15.90
C GLY A 89 -4.58 8.93 -16.70
N PRO A 90 -4.74 8.78 -18.03
CA PRO A 90 -3.66 8.35 -18.91
C PRO A 90 -2.43 9.26 -18.79
N VAL A 91 -1.24 8.68 -18.78
CA VAL A 91 0.01 9.44 -18.83
C VAL A 91 0.07 10.19 -20.18
N ARG A 92 0.38 11.48 -20.14
CA ARG A 92 0.55 12.33 -21.33
C ARG A 92 1.95 12.95 -21.29
N ASP A 93 2.76 12.68 -22.31
CA ASP A 93 4.14 13.19 -22.44
C ASP A 93 5.01 12.94 -21.20
N GLY A 94 4.89 11.73 -20.62
CA GLY A 94 5.61 11.34 -19.40
C GLY A 94 5.08 11.96 -18.10
N GLN A 95 4.02 12.77 -18.16
CA GLN A 95 3.38 13.41 -17.02
C GLN A 95 2.12 12.66 -16.60
N ALA A 96 1.92 12.54 -15.28
CA ALA A 96 0.65 12.06 -14.73
C ALA A 96 -0.46 13.09 -15.00
N THR A 97 -1.63 12.60 -15.39
CA THR A 97 -2.86 13.39 -15.45
C THR A 97 -3.83 12.96 -14.35
N PHE A 98 -4.79 13.81 -14.03
CA PHE A 98 -5.93 13.51 -13.19
C PHE A 98 -7.19 13.51 -14.04
N ARG A 99 -8.15 12.67 -13.69
CA ARG A 99 -9.49 12.61 -14.27
C ARG A 99 -10.53 12.47 -13.16
N LEU A 100 -11.79 12.76 -13.46
CA LEU A 100 -12.89 12.49 -12.56
C LEU A 100 -13.11 10.98 -12.39
N LEU A 101 -13.45 10.59 -11.17
CA LEU A 101 -13.99 9.27 -10.84
C LEU A 101 -15.50 9.22 -11.08
N GLU A 102 -16.19 10.35 -10.94
CA GLU A 102 -17.59 10.49 -11.32
C GLU A 102 -17.78 10.07 -12.79
N GLY A 103 -18.80 9.26 -13.04
CA GLY A 103 -19.09 8.71 -14.37
C GLY A 103 -18.22 7.50 -14.79
N ASP A 104 -17.22 7.07 -14.00
CA ASP A 104 -16.58 5.76 -14.25
C ASP A 104 -17.53 4.63 -13.81
N PRO A 105 -17.96 3.73 -14.72
CA PRO A 105 -18.89 2.65 -14.37
C PRO A 105 -18.32 1.64 -13.37
N ARG A 106 -17.01 1.66 -13.12
CA ARG A 106 -16.34 0.81 -12.13
C ARG A 106 -16.19 1.50 -10.77
N TRP A 107 -16.59 2.77 -10.65
CA TRP A 107 -16.51 3.52 -9.40
C TRP A 107 -17.85 3.43 -8.66
N PRO A 108 -17.93 2.69 -7.53
CA PRO A 108 -19.18 2.50 -6.80
C PRO A 108 -19.53 3.69 -5.88
N GLY A 109 -18.76 4.79 -5.93
CA GLY A 109 -18.80 5.83 -4.91
C GLY A 109 -18.09 5.44 -3.62
N LEU A 110 -18.11 6.35 -2.64
CA LEU A 110 -17.61 6.05 -1.30
C LEU A 110 -18.68 5.34 -0.47
N PRO A 111 -18.40 4.12 0.04
CA PRO A 111 -19.29 3.46 0.98
C PRO A 111 -19.27 4.15 2.36
N ASP A 112 -20.22 3.77 3.21
CA ASP A 112 -20.19 4.11 4.64
C ASP A 112 -18.85 3.70 5.28
N VAL A 113 -18.30 4.58 6.10
CA VAL A 113 -16.96 4.43 6.68
C VAL A 113 -16.84 3.19 7.55
N ASP A 114 -17.86 2.88 8.35
CA ASP A 114 -17.78 1.73 9.26
C ASP A 114 -18.02 0.42 8.51
N GLN A 115 -18.89 0.43 7.48
CA GLN A 115 -19.05 -0.69 6.56
C GLN A 115 -17.75 -0.97 5.78
N ALA A 116 -17.12 0.08 5.27
CA ALA A 116 -15.85 0.02 4.56
C ALA A 116 -14.72 -0.49 5.46
N GLY A 117 -14.68 -0.02 6.71
CA GLY A 117 -13.70 -0.42 7.70
C GLY A 117 -13.76 -1.90 8.05
N ARG A 118 -14.97 -2.45 8.27
CA ARG A 118 -15.16 -3.90 8.46
C ARG A 118 -14.67 -4.69 7.24
N ARG A 119 -15.03 -4.29 6.03
CA ARG A 119 -14.53 -4.92 4.80
C ARG A 119 -13.01 -4.80 4.65
N ALA A 120 -12.41 -3.68 5.07
CA ALA A 120 -10.97 -3.50 5.03
C ALA A 120 -10.25 -4.45 6.02
N VAL A 121 -10.78 -4.65 7.23
CA VAL A 121 -10.28 -5.64 8.18
C VAL A 121 -10.45 -7.06 7.62
N THR A 122 -11.62 -7.40 7.08
CA THR A 122 -11.86 -8.71 6.44
C THR A 122 -10.88 -8.96 5.31
N ALA A 123 -10.71 -8.01 4.39
CA ALA A 123 -9.80 -8.14 3.25
C ALA A 123 -8.33 -8.26 3.71
N TYR A 124 -7.96 -7.57 4.79
CA TYR A 124 -6.64 -7.70 5.40
C TYR A 124 -6.41 -9.11 5.96
N LEU A 125 -7.36 -9.64 6.74
CA LEU A 125 -7.26 -10.98 7.32
C LEU A 125 -7.31 -12.07 6.25
N ALA A 126 -8.07 -11.89 5.17
CA ALA A 126 -8.08 -12.82 4.03
C ALA A 126 -6.72 -12.90 3.32
N ALA A 127 -5.95 -11.80 3.29
CA ALA A 127 -4.67 -11.73 2.59
C ALA A 127 -3.47 -12.07 3.48
N TYR A 128 -3.54 -11.71 4.76
CA TYR A 128 -2.39 -11.72 5.68
C TYR A 128 -2.68 -12.43 7.02
N GLY A 129 -3.85 -13.05 7.16
CA GLY A 129 -4.20 -13.85 8.32
C GLY A 129 -3.44 -15.18 8.39
N PRO A 130 -3.17 -15.73 9.58
CA PRO A 130 -3.47 -15.16 10.91
C PRO A 130 -2.63 -13.91 11.24
N ALA A 131 -3.30 -12.84 11.68
CA ALA A 131 -2.66 -11.54 11.91
C ALA A 131 -2.92 -11.01 13.32
N THR A 132 -1.92 -10.38 13.93
CA THR A 132 -2.03 -9.77 15.26
C THR A 132 -2.70 -8.40 15.21
N SER A 133 -3.07 -7.88 16.39
CA SER A 133 -3.53 -6.48 16.50
C SER A 133 -2.45 -5.46 16.06
N ALA A 134 -1.16 -5.81 16.19
CA ALA A 134 -0.05 -4.99 15.74
C ALA A 134 0.02 -4.94 14.20
N ASN A 135 -0.21 -6.08 13.52
CA ASN A 135 -0.27 -6.13 12.06
C ASN A 135 -1.42 -5.26 11.50
N LEU A 136 -2.62 -5.39 12.07
CA LEU A 136 -3.76 -4.53 11.73
C LEU A 136 -3.47 -3.04 11.99
N SER A 137 -2.80 -2.74 13.11
CA SER A 137 -2.42 -1.35 13.44
C SER A 137 -1.39 -0.81 12.45
N TYR A 138 -0.38 -1.60 12.08
CA TYR A 138 0.61 -1.20 11.09
C TYR A 138 -0.05 -0.81 9.76
N TRP A 139 -0.96 -1.65 9.25
CA TRP A 139 -1.61 -1.40 7.97
C TRP A 139 -2.65 -0.26 8.02
N LEU A 140 -3.63 -0.36 8.93
CA LEU A 140 -4.79 0.54 8.94
C LEU A 140 -4.55 1.80 9.78
N THR A 141 -3.76 1.72 10.86
CA THR A 141 -3.46 2.89 11.70
C THR A 141 -2.22 3.62 11.23
N GLU A 142 -1.07 2.97 11.08
CA GLU A 142 0.14 3.67 10.65
C GLU A 142 0.08 4.01 9.16
N GLY A 143 -0.32 3.04 8.32
CA GLY A 143 -0.44 3.22 6.88
C GLY A 143 -1.58 4.15 6.45
N LEU A 144 -2.78 4.01 7.05
CA LEU A 144 -3.96 4.78 6.65
C LEU A 144 -4.42 5.81 7.69
N SER A 145 -3.71 6.01 8.81
CA SER A 145 -4.04 6.94 9.92
C SER A 145 -5.43 6.75 10.53
N VAL A 146 -6.07 5.60 10.32
CA VAL A 146 -7.35 5.29 10.96
C VAL A 146 -7.13 5.19 12.46
N PRO A 147 -7.96 5.82 13.31
CA PRO A 147 -7.80 5.71 14.76
C PRO A 147 -7.82 4.25 15.23
N ARG A 148 -6.83 3.85 16.03
CA ARG A 148 -6.70 2.47 16.54
C ARG A 148 -7.98 1.92 17.18
N ARG A 149 -8.68 2.74 17.97
CA ARG A 149 -9.97 2.39 18.59
C ARG A 149 -11.03 2.02 17.54
N ARG A 150 -11.03 2.68 16.38
CA ARG A 150 -11.97 2.40 15.31
C ARG A 150 -11.65 1.09 14.59
N VAL A 151 -10.37 0.82 14.33
CA VAL A 151 -9.91 -0.47 13.79
C VAL A 151 -10.30 -1.63 14.72
N GLN A 152 -10.09 -1.47 16.03
CA GLN A 152 -10.52 -2.46 17.03
C GLN A 152 -12.05 -2.64 17.05
N GLY A 153 -12.81 -1.55 16.95
CA GLY A 153 -14.27 -1.61 16.82
C GLY A 153 -14.71 -2.41 15.61
N TRP A 154 -14.12 -2.16 14.43
CA TRP A 154 -14.43 -2.92 13.22
C TRP A 154 -14.09 -4.41 13.35
N LEU A 155 -12.98 -4.75 14.01
CA LEU A 155 -12.61 -6.14 14.28
C LEU A 155 -13.63 -6.83 15.18
N VAL A 156 -14.06 -6.15 16.26
CA VAL A 156 -15.07 -6.68 17.20
C VAL A 156 -16.43 -6.83 16.52
N ASP A 157 -16.84 -5.86 15.71
CA ASP A 157 -18.12 -5.89 14.98
C ASP A 157 -18.23 -7.06 13.99
N LEU A 158 -17.11 -7.66 13.56
CA LEU A 158 -17.13 -8.84 12.69
C LEU A 158 -17.63 -10.10 13.42
N GLY A 159 -17.63 -10.12 14.76
CA GLY A 159 -18.20 -11.20 15.56
C GLY A 159 -17.70 -12.59 15.14
N GLU A 160 -18.64 -13.50 14.88
CA GLU A 160 -18.36 -14.90 14.51
C GLU A 160 -17.61 -15.07 13.18
N ALA A 161 -17.52 -14.03 12.34
CA ALA A 161 -16.74 -14.08 11.10
C ALA A 161 -15.21 -14.10 11.34
N VAL A 162 -14.76 -13.76 12.55
CA VAL A 162 -13.35 -13.77 12.95
C VAL A 162 -13.16 -14.68 14.15
N THR A 163 -12.16 -15.57 14.06
CA THR A 163 -11.74 -16.44 15.16
C THR A 163 -10.41 -15.95 15.72
N ALA A 164 -10.31 -15.87 17.05
CA ALA A 164 -9.04 -15.66 17.74
C ALA A 164 -8.28 -17.00 17.81
N VAL A 165 -7.00 -16.99 17.45
CA VAL A 165 -6.12 -18.16 17.43
C VAL A 165 -4.79 -17.83 18.10
N SER A 166 -4.06 -18.85 18.51
CA SER A 166 -2.67 -18.71 18.96
C SER A 166 -1.74 -19.36 17.95
N VAL A 167 -0.78 -18.60 17.43
CA VAL A 167 0.27 -19.09 16.53
C VAL A 167 1.59 -18.95 17.28
N ASP A 168 2.22 -20.08 17.62
CA ASP A 168 3.45 -20.12 18.42
C ASP A 168 3.37 -19.30 19.72
N GLY A 169 2.22 -19.34 20.39
CA GLY A 169 1.97 -18.59 21.63
C GLY A 169 1.63 -17.11 21.43
N VAL A 170 1.49 -16.64 20.19
CA VAL A 170 1.12 -15.26 19.86
C VAL A 170 -0.35 -15.17 19.46
N ASP A 171 -1.09 -14.30 20.14
CA ASP A 171 -2.50 -14.04 19.83
C ASP A 171 -2.67 -13.39 18.46
N ALA A 172 -3.46 -14.02 17.62
CA ALA A 172 -3.77 -13.58 16.27
C ALA A 172 -5.26 -13.76 15.94
N TYR A 173 -5.67 -13.15 14.83
CA TYR A 173 -7.01 -13.21 14.29
C TYR A 173 -6.98 -13.80 12.90
N VAL A 174 -7.96 -14.64 12.59
CA VAL A 174 -8.16 -15.24 11.27
C VAL A 174 -9.63 -15.11 10.89
N LEU A 175 -9.93 -15.08 9.60
CA LEU A 175 -11.31 -15.28 9.18
C LEU A 175 -11.73 -16.71 9.54
N THR A 176 -12.87 -16.86 10.20
CA THR A 176 -13.38 -18.18 10.62
C THR A 176 -13.52 -19.12 9.43
N ALA A 177 -13.89 -18.58 8.26
CA ALA A 177 -14.02 -19.34 7.01
C ALA A 177 -12.68 -19.92 6.48
N ASP A 178 -11.53 -19.36 6.88
CA ASP A 178 -10.21 -19.81 6.43
C ASP A 178 -9.54 -20.77 7.44
N LEU A 179 -10.13 -20.97 8.62
CA LEU A 179 -9.52 -21.72 9.73
C LEU A 179 -9.23 -23.18 9.36
N ASP A 180 -10.19 -23.88 8.76
CA ASP A 180 -10.04 -25.29 8.37
C ASP A 180 -8.94 -25.45 7.31
N ARG A 181 -8.83 -24.49 6.39
CA ARG A 181 -7.80 -24.53 5.34
C ARG A 181 -6.41 -24.27 5.91
N LEU A 182 -6.30 -23.38 6.88
CA LEU A 182 -5.03 -23.05 7.53
C LEU A 182 -4.58 -24.16 8.48
N SER A 183 -5.49 -24.87 9.14
CA SER A 183 -5.14 -25.94 10.07
C SER A 183 -4.58 -27.19 9.41
N ILE A 184 -4.91 -27.41 8.13
CA ILE A 184 -4.39 -28.52 7.31
C ILE A 184 -3.28 -28.08 6.34
N ALA A 185 -2.89 -26.80 6.38
CA ALA A 185 -1.85 -26.29 5.50
C ALA A 185 -0.48 -26.86 5.91
N GLU A 186 0.23 -27.44 4.94
CA GLU A 186 1.59 -27.91 5.16
C GLU A 186 2.59 -26.75 5.07
N PRO A 187 3.66 -26.76 5.87
CA PRO A 187 4.74 -25.79 5.75
C PRO A 187 5.32 -25.74 4.33
N SER A 188 5.64 -24.54 3.87
CA SER A 188 6.25 -24.31 2.57
C SER A 188 7.73 -24.00 2.73
N GLU A 189 8.56 -24.57 1.85
CA GLU A 189 9.99 -24.22 1.71
C GLU A 189 10.23 -23.33 0.47
N ALA A 190 9.16 -22.81 -0.14
CA ALA A 190 9.25 -22.09 -1.40
C ALA A 190 10.16 -20.87 -1.31
N ILE A 191 11.00 -20.70 -2.33
CA ILE A 191 11.84 -19.51 -2.49
C ILE A 191 11.15 -18.50 -3.39
N ARG A 192 11.13 -17.23 -2.99
CA ARG A 192 10.61 -16.14 -3.82
C ARG A 192 11.57 -14.96 -3.88
N LEU A 193 11.81 -14.47 -5.10
CA LEU A 193 12.46 -13.19 -5.37
C LEU A 193 11.41 -12.09 -5.40
N LEU A 194 11.27 -11.38 -4.29
CA LEU A 194 10.28 -10.31 -4.11
C LEU A 194 10.89 -8.95 -4.49
N PRO A 195 10.21 -8.11 -5.28
CA PRO A 195 10.66 -6.75 -5.55
C PRO A 195 10.65 -5.89 -4.26
N GLY A 196 11.34 -4.75 -4.31
CA GLY A 196 11.27 -3.75 -3.24
C GLY A 196 9.82 -3.34 -2.93
N PHE A 197 9.51 -3.22 -1.65
CA PHE A 197 8.17 -2.88 -1.14
C PHE A 197 7.06 -3.89 -1.50
N ASP A 198 7.42 -5.15 -1.74
CA ASP A 198 6.43 -6.20 -2.02
C ASP A 198 5.38 -6.36 -0.90
N PRO A 199 4.08 -6.52 -1.24
CA PRO A 199 3.00 -6.67 -0.27
C PRO A 199 3.17 -7.84 0.71
N TRP A 200 3.92 -8.89 0.36
CA TRP A 200 4.21 -10.01 1.27
C TRP A 200 4.85 -9.53 2.58
N ILE A 201 5.73 -8.51 2.51
CA ILE A 201 6.40 -7.92 3.67
C ILE A 201 5.70 -6.64 4.13
N MET A 202 5.20 -5.84 3.19
CA MET A 202 4.57 -4.56 3.52
C MET A 202 3.19 -4.70 4.16
N GLY A 203 2.46 -5.78 3.89
CA GLY A 203 1.12 -6.04 4.44
C GLY A 203 1.16 -6.33 5.94
N PRO A 204 1.84 -7.39 6.39
CA PRO A 204 2.04 -7.68 7.82
C PRO A 204 2.89 -6.62 8.51
N GLY A 205 3.84 -6.06 7.76
CA GLY A 205 4.68 -4.94 8.14
C GLY A 205 6.12 -5.32 8.42
N THR A 206 7.05 -4.43 8.04
CA THR A 206 8.50 -4.66 8.18
C THR A 206 9.01 -4.88 9.62
N ALA A 207 8.16 -4.63 10.62
CA ALA A 207 8.46 -4.86 12.04
C ALA A 207 8.11 -6.26 12.52
N ASP A 208 7.46 -7.09 11.68
CA ASP A 208 7.06 -8.44 12.03
C ASP A 208 8.25 -9.40 12.01
N ALA A 209 8.72 -9.78 13.20
CA ALA A 209 9.86 -10.67 13.39
C ALA A 209 9.61 -12.08 12.85
N ARG A 210 8.36 -12.46 12.54
CA ARG A 210 8.02 -13.73 11.90
C ARG A 210 8.33 -13.75 10.40
N LEU A 211 8.61 -12.59 9.81
CA LEU A 211 8.93 -12.46 8.38
C LEU A 211 10.35 -11.98 8.15
N ILE A 212 10.91 -11.17 9.04
CA ILE A 212 12.25 -10.63 8.88
C ILE A 212 12.91 -10.46 10.24
N ALA A 213 14.17 -10.89 10.35
CA ALA A 213 14.97 -10.66 11.55
C ALA A 213 15.02 -9.15 11.89
N PRO A 214 14.85 -8.75 13.16
CA PRO A 214 14.83 -7.34 13.56
C PRO A 214 16.04 -6.53 13.06
N GLU A 215 17.23 -7.14 13.01
CA GLU A 215 18.48 -6.55 12.55
C GLU A 215 18.46 -6.29 11.03
N ARG A 216 17.69 -7.08 10.29
CA ARG A 216 17.53 -6.96 8.84
C ARG A 216 16.34 -6.09 8.43
N ARG A 217 15.45 -5.70 9.36
CA ARG A 217 14.27 -4.83 9.09
C ARG A 217 14.56 -3.65 8.18
N ALA A 218 15.67 -2.95 8.43
CA ALA A 218 16.02 -1.74 7.69
C ALA A 218 16.25 -1.99 6.19
N VAL A 219 16.60 -3.22 5.79
CA VAL A 219 16.74 -3.64 4.40
C VAL A 219 15.38 -3.58 3.68
N ALA A 220 14.34 -4.15 4.30
CA ALA A 220 12.98 -4.11 3.77
C ALA A 220 12.39 -2.70 3.78
N THR A 221 12.59 -1.94 4.87
CA THR A 221 12.10 -0.55 4.97
C THR A 221 12.70 0.37 3.91
N ARG A 222 13.94 0.11 3.46
CA ARG A 222 14.58 0.86 2.36
C ARG A 222 14.15 0.40 0.96
N GLY A 223 13.29 -0.62 0.85
CA GLY A 223 12.81 -1.13 -0.43
C GLY A 223 13.85 -1.93 -1.21
N ALA A 224 14.78 -2.61 -0.53
CA ALA A 224 15.61 -3.60 -1.22
C ALA A 224 14.73 -4.73 -1.76
N ASN A 225 15.11 -5.33 -2.89
CA ASN A 225 14.46 -6.56 -3.32
C ASN A 225 14.90 -7.70 -2.40
N LEU A 226 13.96 -8.53 -1.97
CA LEU A 226 14.14 -9.51 -0.91
C LEU A 226 14.07 -10.92 -1.47
N VAL A 227 14.87 -11.82 -0.88
CA VAL A 227 14.70 -13.25 -1.07
C VAL A 227 13.98 -13.78 0.16
N THR A 228 12.93 -14.56 -0.07
CA THR A 228 12.26 -15.30 1.01
C THR A 228 12.44 -16.79 0.81
N ARG A 229 12.49 -17.54 1.90
CA ARG A 229 12.38 -19.00 1.95
C ARG A 229 11.30 -19.34 2.97
N GLY A 230 10.29 -20.09 2.54
CA GLY A 230 9.13 -20.39 3.38
C GLY A 230 8.40 -19.15 3.92
N GLY A 231 8.50 -18.04 3.20
CA GLY A 231 7.93 -16.75 3.61
C GLY A 231 8.82 -15.88 4.49
N PHE A 232 9.92 -16.40 5.06
CA PHE A 232 10.87 -15.64 5.86
C PHE A 232 11.97 -15.03 5.00
N VAL A 233 12.38 -13.79 5.27
CA VAL A 233 13.42 -13.09 4.52
C VAL A 233 14.80 -13.68 4.84
N THR A 234 15.44 -14.25 3.83
CA THR A 234 16.75 -14.92 3.93
C THR A 234 17.85 -14.25 3.10
N GLY A 235 17.53 -13.17 2.39
CA GLY A 235 18.53 -12.45 1.61
C GLY A 235 17.97 -11.26 0.87
N THR A 236 18.81 -10.69 0.02
CA THR A 236 18.42 -9.66 -0.95
C THR A 236 18.85 -10.05 -2.35
N TRP A 237 18.27 -9.42 -3.35
CA TRP A 237 18.69 -9.63 -4.73
C TRP A 237 18.66 -8.35 -5.56
N ARG A 238 19.39 -8.38 -6.66
CA ARG A 238 19.45 -7.28 -7.63
C ARG A 238 19.90 -7.82 -8.98
N ILE A 239 19.50 -7.16 -10.05
CA ILE A 239 19.96 -7.50 -11.41
C ILE A 239 21.20 -6.66 -11.74
N ARG A 240 22.29 -7.30 -12.16
CA ARG A 240 23.46 -6.67 -12.80
C ARG A 240 23.63 -7.26 -14.19
N ARG A 241 23.30 -6.49 -15.23
CA ARG A 241 23.33 -6.97 -16.63
C ARG A 241 22.44 -8.21 -16.80
N HIS A 242 23.03 -9.39 -16.98
CA HIS A 242 22.35 -10.69 -17.07
C HIS A 242 22.34 -11.46 -15.75
N ASP A 243 23.03 -10.98 -14.70
CA ASP A 243 23.12 -11.71 -13.44
C ASP A 243 22.03 -11.27 -12.47
N VAL A 244 21.27 -12.24 -11.95
CA VAL A 244 20.54 -12.08 -10.70
C VAL A 244 21.51 -12.40 -9.57
N VAL A 245 21.99 -11.33 -8.93
CA VAL A 245 22.91 -11.45 -7.79
C VAL A 245 22.10 -11.54 -6.51
N VAL A 246 22.14 -12.71 -5.88
CA VAL A 246 21.52 -12.99 -4.60
C VAL A 246 22.56 -12.85 -3.50
N SER A 247 22.35 -11.90 -2.60
CA SER A 247 23.12 -11.79 -1.35
C SER A 247 22.37 -12.55 -0.26
N TRP A 248 22.81 -13.78 0.02
CA TRP A 248 22.20 -14.69 1.00
C TRP A 248 22.73 -14.40 2.40
N PHE A 249 21.83 -14.31 3.38
CA PHE A 249 22.21 -14.03 4.76
C PHE A 249 22.82 -15.26 5.43
N GLY A 250 24.02 -15.11 6.00
CA GLY A 250 24.73 -16.23 6.65
C GLY A 250 23.93 -16.91 7.77
N GLU A 251 23.12 -16.14 8.50
CA GLU A 251 22.23 -16.67 9.55
C GLU A 251 21.09 -17.56 9.03
N ALA A 252 20.78 -17.53 7.73
CA ALA A 252 19.77 -18.38 7.10
C ALA A 252 20.29 -19.77 6.70
N GLY A 253 21.54 -20.09 7.06
CA GLY A 253 22.20 -21.35 6.72
C GLY A 253 22.69 -21.41 5.27
N PRO A 254 23.02 -22.61 4.74
CA PRO A 254 23.50 -22.76 3.37
C PRO A 254 22.46 -22.31 2.32
N ALA A 255 22.92 -21.61 1.30
CA ALA A 255 22.07 -21.17 0.19
C ALA A 255 21.59 -22.38 -0.65
N PRO A 256 20.27 -22.55 -0.85
CA PRO A 256 19.70 -23.61 -1.69
C PRO A 256 19.83 -23.26 -3.18
N ALA A 257 21.00 -23.57 -3.75
CA ALA A 257 21.38 -23.09 -5.09
C ALA A 257 20.44 -23.57 -6.21
N SER A 258 19.92 -24.80 -6.13
CA SER A 258 19.01 -25.34 -7.15
C SER A 258 17.68 -24.59 -7.17
N GLU A 259 17.11 -24.35 -6.00
CA GLU A 259 15.83 -23.68 -5.83
C GLU A 259 15.92 -22.18 -6.13
N LEU A 260 17.07 -21.56 -5.85
CA LEU A 260 17.38 -20.21 -6.30
C LEU A 260 17.47 -20.13 -7.83
N ASP A 261 18.08 -21.12 -8.48
CA ASP A 261 18.19 -21.19 -9.94
C ASP A 261 16.81 -21.37 -10.60
N ASP A 262 15.96 -22.24 -10.02
CA ASP A 262 14.55 -22.38 -10.42
C ASP A 262 13.79 -21.05 -10.36
N GLU A 263 13.98 -20.30 -9.28
CA GLU A 263 13.31 -19.02 -9.08
C GLU A 263 13.87 -17.92 -10.00
N VAL A 264 15.19 -17.92 -10.30
CA VAL A 264 15.79 -17.04 -11.31
C VAL A 264 15.23 -17.36 -12.70
N ARG A 265 15.08 -18.65 -13.07
CA ARG A 265 14.43 -19.05 -14.32
C ARG A 265 12.97 -18.59 -14.39
N ARG A 266 12.23 -18.65 -13.29
CA ARG A 266 10.87 -18.11 -13.20
C ARG A 266 10.86 -16.59 -13.45
N LEU A 267 11.75 -15.85 -12.82
CA LEU A 267 11.90 -14.40 -13.00
C LEU A 267 12.31 -14.04 -14.43
N ALA A 268 13.25 -14.80 -15.02
CA ALA A 268 13.69 -14.68 -16.41
C ALA A 268 12.51 -14.79 -17.38
N GLY A 269 11.65 -15.79 -17.18
CA GLY A 269 10.42 -15.96 -17.95
C GLY A 269 9.45 -14.78 -17.81
N MET A 270 9.25 -14.26 -16.59
CA MET A 270 8.39 -13.09 -16.34
C MET A 270 8.92 -11.81 -16.99
N LEU A 271 10.24 -11.63 -17.00
CA LEU A 271 10.88 -10.45 -17.57
C LEU A 271 11.18 -10.60 -19.07
N SER A 272 10.98 -11.79 -19.65
CA SER A 272 11.40 -12.12 -21.02
C SER A 272 12.87 -11.79 -21.28
N ARG A 273 13.75 -12.22 -20.36
CA ARG A 273 15.20 -11.96 -20.38
C ARG A 273 15.96 -13.22 -20.03
N ASP A 274 17.13 -13.42 -20.65
CA ASP A 274 18.08 -14.43 -20.20
C ASP A 274 18.79 -13.92 -18.94
N LEU A 275 18.64 -14.66 -17.83
CA LEU A 275 19.22 -14.31 -16.54
C LEU A 275 19.92 -15.52 -15.92
N GLU A 276 21.09 -15.28 -15.33
CA GLU A 276 21.90 -16.29 -14.65
C GLU A 276 21.99 -15.98 -13.15
N LEU A 277 22.06 -17.03 -12.32
CA LEU A 277 22.18 -16.89 -10.88
C LEU A 277 23.64 -16.66 -10.48
N THR A 278 23.87 -15.65 -9.65
CA THR A 278 25.11 -15.50 -8.87
C THR A 278 24.75 -15.41 -7.39
N ILE A 279 25.37 -16.23 -6.55
CA ILE A 279 25.15 -16.21 -5.09
C ILE A 279 26.38 -15.61 -4.40
N GLU A 280 26.15 -14.58 -3.59
CA GLU A 280 27.10 -13.96 -2.68
C GLU A 280 26.66 -14.24 -1.24
N VAL A 281 27.57 -14.56 -0.32
CA VAL A 281 27.27 -14.69 1.12
C VAL A 281 27.44 -13.33 1.79
N GLY A 282 26.45 -12.88 2.56
CA GLY A 282 26.45 -11.59 3.28
C GLY A 282 25.64 -11.59 4.58
#